data_AF-A0A7V8EAP1-F1
#
_entry.id   AF-A0A7V8EAP1-F1
#
_cell.length_a   1.000
_cell.length_b   1.000
_cell.length_c   1.000
_cell.angle_alpha   90.00
_cell.angle_beta   90.00
_cell.angle_gamma   90.00
#
_symmetry.space_group_name_H-M   'P 1'
#
loop_
_entity.id
_entity.type
_entity.pdbx_description
1 polymer ?
#
loop_
_entity_poly.entity_id
_entity_poly.type
_entity_poly.pdbx_seq_one_letter_code
_entity_poly.pdbx_strand_id
1 'polypeptide(L)'
;MRSPSGYNPAQDDVLKTLGVAMIAGQGVEYLLSNCLTYALHGEPLQTVEQLRILLERHSKATLGQLLRKLRTRVDLHPTFDDTLDRFLQHRNIIAHRLHDVPGGFDLHSDEGRERLKAFLVQYMVDGHTVSMVMLGVLRGWASQEGIDINSDHHLSQRMQDHLEANVMPNLEALIRSKEHN
;
A
#
# COMPACT_ATOMS: atom_id res chain seq x y z
N MET A 1 -28.65 -31.92 -0.07
CA MET A 1 -28.39 -32.01 -1.53
C MET A 1 -27.13 -31.22 -1.84
N ARG A 2 -26.06 -31.86 -2.34
CA ARG A 2 -24.87 -31.16 -2.84
C ARG A 2 -25.17 -30.66 -4.26
N SER A 3 -24.87 -29.39 -4.54
CA SER A 3 -25.06 -28.82 -5.89
C SER A 3 -24.18 -29.54 -6.92
N PRO A 4 -24.64 -29.72 -8.18
CA PRO A 4 -23.98 -30.59 -9.16
C PRO A 4 -22.61 -30.12 -9.65
N SER A 5 -22.20 -28.89 -9.36
CA SER A 5 -21.01 -28.25 -9.95
C SER A 5 -19.76 -28.26 -9.06
N GLY A 6 -19.79 -28.85 -7.87
CA GLY A 6 -18.67 -28.74 -6.90
C GLY A 6 -18.42 -27.30 -6.40
N TYR A 7 -19.25 -26.33 -6.84
CA TYR A 7 -19.18 -24.94 -6.45
C TYR A 7 -19.56 -24.75 -4.97
N ASN A 8 -18.70 -24.03 -4.25
CA ASN A 8 -18.93 -23.61 -2.88
C ASN A 8 -18.93 -22.08 -2.80
N PRO A 9 -20.10 -21.44 -2.60
CA PRO A 9 -20.21 -19.98 -2.52
C PRO A 9 -19.29 -19.35 -1.47
N ALA A 10 -19.06 -20.02 -0.34
CA ALA A 10 -18.20 -19.50 0.72
C ALA A 10 -16.71 -19.52 0.32
N GLN A 11 -16.28 -20.51 -0.46
CA GLN A 11 -14.93 -20.54 -1.02
C GLN A 11 -14.74 -19.44 -2.07
N ASP A 12 -15.73 -19.28 -2.95
CA ASP A 12 -15.74 -18.26 -4.00
C ASP A 12 -15.66 -16.84 -3.42
N ASP A 13 -16.39 -16.57 -2.34
CA ASP A 13 -16.33 -15.28 -1.63
C ASP A 13 -14.93 -14.97 -1.06
N VAL A 14 -14.28 -15.95 -0.44
CA VAL A 14 -12.90 -15.79 0.08
C VAL A 14 -11.91 -15.57 -1.05
N LEU A 15 -12.03 -16.32 -2.16
CA LEU A 15 -11.16 -16.16 -3.33
C LEU A 15 -11.34 -14.80 -4.02
N LYS A 16 -12.58 -14.29 -4.12
CA LYS A 16 -12.85 -12.93 -4.59
C LYS A 16 -12.20 -11.90 -3.68
N THR A 17 -12.33 -12.08 -2.36
CA THR A 17 -11.69 -11.21 -1.37
C THR A 17 -10.16 -11.21 -1.54
N LEU A 18 -9.55 -12.38 -1.78
CA LEU A 18 -8.12 -12.51 -2.06
C LEU A 18 -7.72 -11.76 -3.32
N GLY A 19 -8.48 -11.89 -4.40
CA GLY A 19 -8.24 -11.17 -5.66
C GLY A 19 -8.28 -9.64 -5.47
N VAL A 20 -9.30 -9.13 -4.76
CA VAL A 20 -9.41 -7.70 -4.44
C VAL A 20 -8.23 -7.24 -3.58
N ALA A 21 -7.87 -8.01 -2.56
CA ALA A 21 -6.75 -7.73 -1.68
C ALA A 21 -5.41 -7.63 -2.46
N MET A 22 -5.16 -8.56 -3.39
CA MET A 22 -3.96 -8.53 -4.23
C MET A 22 -3.88 -7.27 -5.09
N ILE A 23 -4.98 -6.90 -5.75
CA ILE A 23 -5.05 -5.69 -6.59
C ILE A 23 -4.84 -4.43 -5.74
N ALA A 24 -5.52 -4.34 -4.59
CA ALA A 24 -5.36 -3.22 -3.65
C ALA A 24 -3.90 -3.10 -3.18
N GLY A 25 -3.28 -4.22 -2.84
CA GLY A 25 -1.87 -4.31 -2.46
C GLY A 25 -0.92 -3.77 -3.53
N GLN A 26 -1.12 -4.18 -4.79
CA GLN A 26 -0.34 -3.67 -5.93
C GLN A 26 -0.49 -2.16 -6.11
N GLY A 27 -1.68 -1.62 -5.87
CA GLY A 27 -1.91 -0.18 -5.85
C GLY A 27 -1.05 0.55 -4.80
N VAL A 28 -0.89 -0.03 -3.61
CA VAL A 28 -0.01 0.53 -2.57
C VAL A 28 1.46 0.49 -3.00
N GLU A 29 1.92 -0.62 -3.58
CA GLU A 29 3.30 -0.75 -4.09
C GLU A 29 3.60 0.30 -5.15
N TYR A 30 2.64 0.54 -6.06
CA TYR A 30 2.75 1.57 -7.10
C TYR A 30 2.79 2.99 -6.50
N LEU A 31 1.92 3.31 -5.55
CA LEU A 31 1.91 4.60 -4.85
C LEU A 31 3.23 4.86 -4.11
N LEU A 32 3.75 3.85 -3.40
CA LEU A 32 5.02 3.95 -2.70
C LEU A 32 6.19 4.18 -3.67
N SER A 33 6.20 3.47 -4.80
CA SER A 33 7.19 3.66 -5.86
C SER A 33 7.16 5.10 -6.40
N ASN A 34 5.96 5.65 -6.64
CA ASN A 34 5.79 7.04 -7.07
C ASN A 34 6.28 8.04 -6.01
N CYS A 35 5.97 7.81 -4.73
CA CYS A 35 6.47 8.66 -3.65
C CYS A 35 8.00 8.71 -3.66
N LEU A 36 8.67 7.56 -3.79
CA LEU A 36 10.14 7.47 -3.82
C LEU A 36 10.75 8.01 -5.12
N THR A 37 9.97 8.08 -6.20
CA THR A 37 10.43 8.59 -7.50
C THR A 37 10.31 10.10 -7.60
N TYR A 38 9.26 10.69 -6.99
CA TYR A 38 8.94 12.10 -7.17
C TYR A 38 9.08 12.90 -5.87
N ALA A 39 8.32 12.58 -4.84
CA ALA A 39 8.30 13.38 -3.61
C ALA A 39 9.52 13.14 -2.69
N LEU A 40 10.06 11.91 -2.67
CA LEU A 40 11.06 11.43 -1.72
C LEU A 40 12.31 10.87 -2.40
N HIS A 41 12.59 11.34 -3.61
CA HIS A 41 13.70 10.84 -4.43
C HIS A 41 15.07 11.24 -3.88
N GLY A 42 15.17 12.45 -3.31
CA GLY A 42 16.34 13.03 -2.65
C GLY A 42 17.63 12.92 -3.48
N GLU A 43 17.53 13.16 -4.78
CA GLU A 43 18.63 13.26 -5.75
C GLU A 43 18.28 14.43 -6.68
N PRO A 44 19.16 15.39 -7.01
CA PRO A 44 18.77 16.49 -7.90
C PRO A 44 18.37 15.98 -9.30
N LEU A 45 17.07 15.99 -9.62
CA LEU A 45 16.51 15.58 -10.92
C LEU A 45 16.60 16.74 -11.93
N GLN A 46 17.78 16.96 -12.49
CA GLN A 46 18.04 18.06 -13.44
C GLN A 46 17.90 17.63 -14.91
N THR A 47 17.89 16.33 -15.19
CA THR A 47 17.89 15.79 -16.56
C THR A 47 16.88 14.66 -16.72
N VAL A 48 16.38 14.50 -17.96
CA VAL A 48 15.49 13.39 -18.33
C VAL A 48 16.15 12.05 -18.10
N GLU A 49 17.46 11.94 -18.31
CA GLU A 49 18.20 10.70 -18.11
C GLU A 49 18.28 10.28 -16.63
N GLN A 50 18.47 11.24 -15.72
CA GLN A 50 18.39 10.97 -14.27
C GLN A 50 17.00 10.46 -13.86
N LEU A 51 15.94 11.06 -14.41
CA LEU A 51 14.57 10.60 -14.18
C LEU A 51 14.35 9.19 -14.74
N ARG A 52 14.84 8.89 -15.95
CA ARG A 52 14.73 7.56 -16.57
C ARG A 52 15.42 6.49 -15.73
N ILE A 53 16.64 6.75 -15.26
CA ILE A 53 17.39 5.84 -14.37
C ILE A 53 16.63 5.58 -13.07
N LEU A 54 16.03 6.63 -12.49
CA LEU A 54 15.25 6.51 -11.26
C LEU A 54 13.97 5.67 -11.46
N LEU A 55 13.24 5.90 -12.56
CA LEU A 55 12.07 5.11 -12.94
C LEU A 55 12.42 3.64 -13.12
N GLU A 56 13.52 3.35 -13.82
CA GLU A 56 14.00 1.98 -14.02
C GLU A 56 14.38 1.31 -12.70
N ARG A 57 15.04 2.05 -11.79
CA ARG A 57 15.45 1.54 -10.47
C ARG A 57 14.26 1.06 -9.64
N HIS A 58 13.15 1.80 -9.64
CA HIS A 58 11.99 1.46 -8.82
C HIS A 58 11.03 0.48 -9.50
N SER A 59 11.01 0.40 -10.84
CA SER A 59 10.17 -0.56 -11.58
C SER A 59 10.41 -2.03 -11.23
N LYS A 60 11.61 -2.37 -10.75
CA LYS A 60 12.02 -3.74 -10.38
C LYS A 60 12.15 -3.93 -8.87
N ALA A 61 11.93 -2.89 -8.08
CA ALA A 61 12.12 -2.96 -6.64
C ALA A 61 10.98 -3.75 -5.98
N THR A 62 11.33 -4.66 -5.07
CA THR A 62 10.32 -5.33 -4.25
C THR A 62 9.75 -4.36 -3.21
N LEU A 63 8.54 -4.61 -2.71
CA LEU A 63 7.95 -3.80 -1.63
C LEU A 63 8.90 -3.64 -0.42
N GLY A 64 9.59 -4.72 -0.03
CA GLY A 64 10.58 -4.66 1.06
C GLY A 64 11.76 -3.73 0.75
N GLN A 65 12.22 -3.69 -0.50
CA GLN A 65 13.28 -2.76 -0.93
C GLN A 65 12.78 -1.31 -0.96
N LEU A 66 11.55 -1.07 -1.44
CA LEU A 66 10.91 0.25 -1.42
C LEU A 66 10.76 0.76 0.02
N LEU A 67 10.27 -0.05 0.95
CA LEU A 67 10.12 0.33 2.36
C LEU A 67 11.45 0.57 3.06
N ARG A 68 12.47 -0.25 2.79
CA ARG A 68 13.82 0.02 3.28
C ARG A 68 14.33 1.36 2.78
N LYS A 69 14.13 1.67 1.50
CA LYS A 69 14.52 2.97 0.92
C LYS A 69 13.73 4.11 1.57
N LEU A 70 12.41 3.97 1.75
CA LEU A 70 11.58 4.95 2.45
C LEU A 70 12.17 5.29 3.82
N ARG A 71 12.45 4.30 4.66
CA ARG A 71 13.02 4.49 6.00
C ARG A 71 14.38 5.18 6.03
N THR A 72 15.14 5.13 4.92
CA THR A 72 16.39 5.92 4.80
C THR A 72 16.14 7.41 4.54
N ARG A 73 14.98 7.78 3.99
CA ARG A 73 14.65 9.15 3.57
C ARG A 73 13.73 9.89 4.53
N VAL A 74 12.95 9.17 5.33
CA VAL A 74 11.97 9.76 6.24
C VAL A 74 12.09 9.20 7.66
N ASP A 75 11.72 10.02 8.63
CA ASP A 75 11.31 9.58 9.95
C ASP A 75 9.82 9.22 9.89
N LEU A 76 9.47 8.03 10.38
CA LEU A 76 8.09 7.55 10.44
C LEU A 76 7.60 7.64 11.88
N HIS A 77 6.37 8.10 12.07
CA HIS A 77 5.72 7.98 13.36
C HIS A 77 5.61 6.50 13.74
N PRO A 78 5.88 6.10 15.00
CA PRO A 78 5.91 4.68 15.40
C PRO A 78 4.65 3.90 14.99
N THR A 79 3.46 4.48 15.21
CA THR A 79 2.19 3.82 14.85
C THR A 79 2.01 3.61 13.35
N PHE A 80 2.60 4.50 12.53
CA PHE A 80 2.56 4.38 11.09
C PHE A 80 3.60 3.36 10.60
N ASP A 81 4.79 3.35 11.22
CA ASP A 81 5.82 2.35 10.94
C ASP A 81 5.33 0.92 11.25
N ASP A 82 4.65 0.73 12.38
CA ASP A 82 4.00 -0.53 12.75
C ASP A 82 2.95 -0.97 11.71
N THR A 83 2.22 -0.02 11.14
CA THR A 83 1.22 -0.29 10.10
C THR A 83 1.88 -0.69 8.78
N LEU A 84 2.98 -0.03 8.40
CA LEU A 84 3.78 -0.40 7.23
C LEU A 84 4.39 -1.79 7.38
N ASP A 85 4.94 -2.12 8.55
CA ASP A 85 5.51 -3.45 8.82
C ASP A 85 4.45 -4.54 8.79
N ARG A 86 3.29 -4.31 9.41
CA ARG A 86 2.17 -5.25 9.34
C ARG A 86 1.68 -5.46 7.91
N PHE A 87 1.54 -4.39 7.12
CA PHE A 87 1.19 -4.47 5.71
C PHE A 87 2.20 -5.31 4.91
N LEU A 88 3.50 -5.08 5.09
CA LEU A 88 4.57 -5.85 4.43
C LEU A 88 4.53 -7.33 4.83
N GLN A 89 4.35 -7.62 6.12
CA GLN A 89 4.25 -9.00 6.61
C GLN A 89 3.06 -9.73 6.00
N HIS A 90 1.89 -9.10 5.99
CA HIS A 90 0.68 -9.65 5.36
C HIS A 90 0.87 -9.87 3.86
N ARG A 91 1.46 -8.91 3.14
CA ARG A 91 1.80 -9.07 1.71
C ARG A 91 2.70 -10.27 1.47
N ASN A 92 3.73 -10.45 2.29
CA ASN A 92 4.65 -11.58 2.18
C ASN A 92 3.97 -12.92 2.48
N ILE A 93 3.01 -12.94 3.40
CA ILE A 93 2.18 -14.12 3.65
C ILE A 93 1.33 -14.45 2.42
N ILE A 94 0.63 -13.47 1.86
CA ILE A 94 -0.19 -13.65 0.65
C ILE A 94 0.66 -14.15 -0.53
N ALA A 95 1.83 -13.56 -0.74
CA ALA A 95 2.67 -13.85 -1.90
C ALA A 95 3.39 -15.20 -1.81
N HIS A 96 3.77 -15.63 -0.60
CA HIS A 96 4.74 -16.72 -0.45
C HIS A 96 4.42 -17.76 0.60
N ARG A 97 3.51 -17.49 1.56
CA ARG A 97 3.36 -18.32 2.76
C ARG A 97 1.91 -18.62 3.15
N LEU A 98 0.97 -18.47 2.23
CA LEU A 98 -0.46 -18.60 2.53
C LEU A 98 -0.81 -19.99 3.12
N HIS A 99 -0.09 -21.03 2.69
CA HIS A 99 -0.26 -22.41 3.16
C HIS A 99 0.54 -22.74 4.43
N ASP A 100 1.49 -21.89 4.83
CA ASP A 100 2.45 -22.18 5.91
C ASP A 100 2.06 -21.53 7.25
N VAL A 101 0.88 -20.90 7.33
CA VAL A 101 0.41 -20.21 8.53
C VAL A 101 -0.11 -21.25 9.55
N PRO A 102 0.53 -21.41 10.73
CA PRO A 102 0.08 -22.36 11.75
C PRO A 102 -1.34 -22.03 12.25
N GLY A 103 -2.19 -23.05 12.43
CA GLY A 103 -3.63 -22.87 12.71
C GLY A 103 -4.46 -22.58 11.45
N GLY A 104 -3.81 -22.34 10.31
CA GLY A 104 -4.34 -22.50 8.97
C GLY A 104 -5.23 -21.36 8.47
N PHE A 105 -4.81 -20.78 7.34
CA PHE A 105 -5.75 -20.30 6.32
C PHE A 105 -6.13 -21.49 5.46
N ASP A 106 -7.42 -21.80 5.43
CA ASP A 106 -7.92 -22.97 4.73
C ASP A 106 -9.22 -22.64 4.02
N LEU A 107 -9.37 -23.12 2.78
CA LEU A 107 -10.58 -22.94 2.00
C LEU A 107 -11.60 -24.03 2.27
N HIS A 108 -11.26 -25.13 2.94
CA HIS A 108 -12.12 -26.30 3.07
C HIS A 108 -12.95 -26.32 4.36
N SER A 109 -12.45 -25.75 5.45
CA SER A 109 -13.16 -25.54 6.72
C SER A 109 -13.82 -24.16 6.81
N ASP A 110 -14.93 -24.06 7.53
CA ASP A 110 -15.57 -22.76 7.81
C ASP A 110 -14.63 -21.84 8.60
N GLU A 111 -14.00 -22.38 9.64
CA GLU A 111 -13.08 -21.67 10.52
C GLU A 111 -11.85 -21.12 9.77
N GLY A 112 -11.28 -21.92 8.85
CA GLY A 112 -10.17 -21.50 8.00
C GLY A 112 -10.55 -20.39 7.03
N ARG A 113 -11.77 -20.45 6.47
CA ARG A 113 -12.31 -19.42 5.57
C ARG A 113 -12.52 -18.10 6.30
N GLU A 114 -13.09 -18.14 7.50
CA GLU A 114 -13.30 -16.94 8.32
C GLU A 114 -11.98 -16.28 8.71
N ARG A 115 -10.99 -17.07 9.16
CA ARG A 115 -9.64 -16.57 9.45
C ARG A 115 -8.98 -15.92 8.24
N LEU A 116 -9.01 -16.60 7.09
CA LEU A 116 -8.42 -16.07 5.86
C LEU A 116 -9.11 -14.77 5.44
N LYS A 117 -10.45 -14.73 5.50
CA LYS A 117 -11.19 -13.51 5.16
C LYS A 117 -10.85 -12.35 6.10
N ALA A 118 -10.83 -12.58 7.41
CA ALA A 118 -10.46 -11.57 8.40
C ALA A 118 -9.03 -11.05 8.18
N PHE A 119 -8.09 -11.95 7.89
CA PHE A 119 -6.72 -11.59 7.53
C PHE A 119 -6.65 -10.71 6.28
N LEU A 120 -7.37 -11.08 5.21
CA LEU A 120 -7.40 -10.29 3.96
C LEU A 120 -8.04 -8.91 4.16
N VAL A 121 -9.09 -8.83 4.97
CA VAL A 121 -9.72 -7.55 5.33
C VAL A 121 -8.74 -6.67 6.11
N GLN A 122 -8.03 -7.22 7.10
CA GLN A 122 -7.04 -6.46 7.84
C GLN A 122 -5.91 -5.96 6.93
N TYR A 123 -5.41 -6.79 6.02
CA TYR A 123 -4.43 -6.40 5.02
C TYR A 123 -4.90 -5.23 4.14
N MET A 124 -6.17 -5.25 3.70
CA MET A 124 -6.75 -4.15 2.92
C MET A 124 -6.92 -2.87 3.76
N VAL A 125 -7.29 -2.99 5.03
CA VAL A 125 -7.37 -1.83 5.96
C VAL A 125 -6.00 -1.19 6.13
N ASP A 126 -4.96 -1.98 6.40
CA ASP A 126 -3.59 -1.48 6.53
C ASP A 126 -3.12 -0.85 5.21
N GLY A 127 -3.38 -1.51 4.07
CA GLY A 127 -3.05 -0.99 2.75
C GLY A 127 -3.78 0.31 2.41
N HIS A 128 -5.02 0.49 2.86
CA HIS A 128 -5.75 1.74 2.72
C HIS A 128 -5.10 2.87 3.53
N THR A 129 -4.77 2.62 4.80
CA THR A 129 -4.07 3.60 5.65
C THR A 129 -2.73 4.02 5.02
N VAL A 130 -1.94 3.05 4.56
CA VAL A 130 -0.67 3.34 3.87
C VAL A 130 -0.91 4.17 2.61
N SER A 131 -1.90 3.80 1.79
CA SER A 131 -2.23 4.53 0.56
C SER A 131 -2.62 5.98 0.84
N MET A 132 -3.39 6.25 1.89
CA MET A 132 -3.82 7.61 2.22
C MET A 132 -2.65 8.49 2.65
N VAL A 133 -1.72 7.95 3.45
CA VAL A 133 -0.49 8.69 3.80
C VAL A 133 0.38 8.95 2.56
N MET A 134 0.63 7.93 1.73
CA MET A 134 1.42 8.07 0.50
C MET A 134 0.81 9.06 -0.49
N LEU A 135 -0.53 9.06 -0.62
CA LEU A 135 -1.24 10.02 -1.45
C LEU A 135 -1.15 11.44 -0.88
N GLY A 136 -1.21 11.60 0.44
CA GLY A 136 -0.94 12.88 1.12
C GLY A 136 0.45 13.41 0.81
N VAL A 137 1.48 12.55 0.84
CA VAL A 137 2.86 12.91 0.46
C VAL A 137 2.94 13.40 -0.98
N LEU A 138 2.37 12.66 -1.94
CA LEU A 138 2.38 13.05 -3.36
C LEU A 138 1.63 14.36 -3.61
N ARG A 139 0.47 14.55 -2.96
CA ARG A 139 -0.31 15.80 -3.08
C ARG A 139 0.43 17.00 -2.47
N GLY A 140 1.02 16.82 -1.29
CA GLY A 140 1.82 17.85 -0.64
C GLY A 140 2.99 18.29 -1.52
N TRP A 141 3.74 17.33 -2.07
CA TRP A 141 4.81 17.60 -3.02
C TRP A 141 4.32 18.31 -4.28
N ALA A 142 3.27 17.80 -4.93
CA ALA A 142 2.75 18.39 -6.16
C ALA A 142 2.29 19.84 -5.96
N SER A 143 1.62 20.12 -4.84
CA SER A 143 1.22 21.48 -4.48
C SER A 143 2.42 22.42 -4.27
N GLN A 144 3.53 21.93 -3.68
CA GLN A 144 4.76 22.71 -3.50
C GLN A 144 5.42 23.05 -4.84
N GLU A 145 5.38 22.13 -5.78
CA GLU A 145 5.90 22.31 -7.14
C GLU A 145 4.94 23.08 -8.08
N GLY A 146 3.77 23.51 -7.58
CA GLY A 146 2.76 24.19 -8.39
C GLY A 146 2.07 23.29 -9.43
N ILE A 147 2.13 21.97 -9.23
CA ILE A 147 1.48 20.98 -10.08
C ILE A 147 0.04 20.80 -9.61
N ASP A 148 -0.91 21.16 -10.48
CA ASP A 148 -2.32 20.88 -10.26
C ASP A 148 -2.63 19.42 -10.61
N ILE A 149 -2.71 18.57 -9.59
CA ILE A 149 -3.22 17.22 -9.75
C ILE A 149 -4.75 17.31 -9.73
N ASN A 150 -5.36 17.43 -10.91
CA ASN A 150 -6.80 17.32 -11.09
C ASN A 150 -7.29 15.98 -10.50
N SER A 151 -7.79 16.02 -9.27
CA SER A 151 -8.25 14.85 -8.52
C SER A 151 -9.62 14.32 -8.99
N ASP A 152 -10.25 15.02 -9.93
CA ASP A 152 -11.63 14.84 -10.36
C ASP A 152 -11.90 13.52 -11.11
N HIS A 153 -10.86 12.82 -11.59
CA HIS A 153 -11.06 11.61 -12.39
C HIS A 153 -10.72 10.28 -11.69
N HIS A 154 -10.08 10.28 -10.51
CA HIS A 154 -9.60 9.02 -9.91
C HIS A 154 -9.83 8.86 -8.40
N LEU A 155 -10.08 9.95 -7.65
CA LEU A 155 -10.36 9.87 -6.21
C LEU A 155 -11.85 10.05 -5.96
N SER A 156 -12.47 9.12 -5.24
CA SER A 156 -13.84 9.35 -4.75
C SER A 156 -13.85 10.54 -3.79
N GLN A 157 -14.96 11.30 -3.76
CA GLN A 157 -15.14 12.41 -2.81
C GLN A 157 -14.83 12.00 -1.37
N ARG A 158 -15.28 10.80 -0.98
CA ARG A 158 -15.00 10.22 0.34
C ARG A 158 -13.51 10.09 0.66
N MET A 159 -12.69 9.76 -0.34
CA MET A 159 -11.24 9.68 -0.16
C MET A 159 -10.63 11.07 -0.01
N GLN A 160 -11.12 12.06 -0.77
CA GLN A 160 -10.69 13.45 -0.63
C GLN A 160 -11.00 13.98 0.76
N ASP A 161 -12.25 13.82 1.22
CA ASP A 161 -12.69 14.25 2.54
C ASP A 161 -11.86 13.59 3.66
N HIS A 162 -11.55 12.29 3.50
CA HIS A 162 -10.73 11.57 4.47
C HIS A 162 -9.29 12.12 4.54
N LEU A 163 -8.67 12.40 3.38
CA LEU A 163 -7.32 12.97 3.32
C LEU A 163 -7.28 14.33 4.01
N GLU A 164 -8.22 15.22 3.68
CA GLU A 164 -8.27 16.58 4.21
C GLU A 164 -8.53 16.59 5.72
N ALA A 165 -9.42 15.73 6.21
CA ALA A 165 -9.78 15.71 7.62
C ALA A 165 -8.76 14.97 8.52
N ASN A 166 -8.09 13.92 8.01
CA ASN A 166 -7.35 12.98 8.88
C ASN A 166 -5.85 12.90 8.55
N VAL A 167 -5.47 13.06 7.28
CA VAL A 167 -4.09 12.84 6.84
C VAL A 167 -3.34 14.15 6.71
N MET A 168 -3.83 15.09 5.90
CA MET A 168 -3.15 16.35 5.60
C MET A 168 -2.79 17.15 6.86
N PRO A 169 -3.67 17.29 7.88
CA PRO A 169 -3.33 18.04 9.10
C PRO A 169 -2.22 17.40 9.93
N ASN A 170 -2.01 16.08 9.78
CA ASN A 170 -1.06 15.29 10.57
C ASN A 170 0.11 14.77 9.74
N LEU A 171 0.22 15.16 8.47
CA LEU A 171 1.11 14.51 7.51
C LEU A 171 2.58 14.61 7.94
N GLU A 172 3.03 15.80 8.34
CA GLU A 172 4.40 16.02 8.85
C GLU A 172 4.70 15.22 10.12
N ALA A 173 3.69 14.97 10.96
CA ALA A 173 3.86 14.15 12.16
C ALA A 173 3.95 12.66 11.83
N LEU A 174 3.22 12.20 10.80
CA LEU A 174 3.18 10.81 10.36
C LEU A 174 4.44 10.40 9.57
N ILE A 175 4.91 11.30 8.71
CA ILE A 175 6.05 11.08 7.83
C ILE A 175 6.80 12.39 7.61
N ARG A 176 8.05 12.45 8.09
CA ARG A 176 8.89 13.65 7.99
C ARG A 176 10.15 13.35 7.21
N SER A 177 10.45 14.14 6.19
CA SER A 177 11.73 14.04 5.48
C SER A 177 12.90 14.23 6.44
N LYS A 178 13.90 13.37 6.34
CA LYS A 178 15.19 13.59 6.99
C LYS A 178 15.90 14.70 6.22
N GLU A 179 16.19 15.81 6.89
CA GLU A 179 17.04 16.84 6.30
C GLU A 179 18.38 16.21 5.90
N HIS A 180 18.78 16.41 4.64
CA HIS A 180 20.13 16.04 4.21
C HIS A 180 21.05 17.11 4.79
N ASN A 181 21.74 16.81 5.90
CA ASN A 181 22.93 17.54 6.31
C ASN A 181 24.02 17.41 5.25
#